data_AF-A0A349YP64-F1
#
_entry.id   AF-A0A349YP64-F1
#
_cell.length_a   1.000
_cell.length_b   1.000
_cell.length_c   1.000
_cell.angle_alpha   90.00
_cell.angle_beta   90.00
_cell.angle_gamma   90.00
#
_symmetry.space_group_name_H-M   'P 1'
#
loop_
_entity.id
_entity.type
_entity.pdbx_description
1 polymer ?
#
loop_
_entity_poly.entity_id
_entity_poly.type
_entity_poly.pdbx_seq_one_letter_code
_entity_poly.pdbx_strand_id
1 'polypeptide(L)'
;MISIKRGISYIIHNRALFCDSVVKHFFGWLPDKLYLSLRYRFNMGRWINWKKPRTFTEKIQWLKVYNRRPEYTIMVDKYAVKKYVADRIGEKYIIPTLGVWESPEDIDWNSLPDQFVLKTTHGGGSGGVVVCKDKETFNNGDAIAQLNGSMEENIYRNFREWPYKDVQKRIIAEKFMTPHDKSDDFSFDLTDYKFFCFNGVPKYCQVIRDRHSK
;
A
#
# COMPACT_ATOMS: atom_id res chain seq x y z
N MET A 1 2.07 -6.25 -19.92
CA MET A 1 2.29 -5.61 -21.25
C MET A 1 1.29 -4.47 -21.44
N ILE A 2 1.76 -3.26 -21.73
CA ILE A 2 0.86 -2.12 -22.01
C ILE A 2 0.24 -2.35 -23.40
N SER A 3 -1.08 -2.56 -23.46
CA SER A 3 -1.78 -2.71 -24.74
C SER A 3 -1.64 -1.43 -25.57
N ILE A 4 -1.17 -1.55 -26.81
CA ILE A 4 -1.06 -0.44 -27.78
C ILE A 4 -2.41 0.30 -27.92
N LYS A 5 -3.53 -0.45 -27.86
CA LYS A 5 -4.89 0.12 -27.87
C LYS A 5 -5.14 1.08 -26.70
N ARG A 6 -4.61 0.76 -25.50
CA ARG A 6 -4.70 1.61 -24.31
C ARG A 6 -3.86 2.87 -24.46
N GLY A 7 -2.67 2.76 -25.06
CA GLY A 7 -1.82 3.91 -25.40
C GLY A 7 -2.50 4.89 -26.35
N ILE A 8 -3.06 4.38 -27.45
CA ILE A 8 -3.83 5.18 -28.44
C ILE A 8 -5.03 5.87 -27.78
N SER A 9 -5.79 5.14 -26.95
CA SER A 9 -6.93 5.72 -26.23
C SER A 9 -6.53 6.88 -25.31
N TYR A 10 -5.42 6.75 -24.56
CA TYR A 10 -4.92 7.85 -23.73
C TYR A 10 -4.47 9.06 -24.55
N ILE A 11 -3.78 8.86 -25.68
CA ILE A 11 -3.35 9.97 -26.55
C ILE A 11 -4.56 10.77 -27.05
N ILE A 12 -5.63 10.07 -27.44
CA ILE A 12 -6.82 10.70 -28.02
C ILE A 12 -7.66 11.38 -26.95
N HIS A 13 -7.88 10.74 -25.79
CA HIS A 13 -8.88 11.20 -24.82
C HIS A 13 -8.29 11.83 -23.55
N ASN A 14 -7.02 11.59 -23.22
CA ASN A 14 -6.39 12.15 -22.02
C ASN A 14 -4.87 12.27 -22.15
N ARG A 15 -4.44 13.29 -22.92
CA ARG A 15 -3.02 13.60 -23.20
C ARG A 15 -2.19 13.77 -21.93
N ALA A 16 -2.78 14.30 -20.86
CA ALA A 16 -2.09 14.49 -19.59
C ALA A 16 -1.74 13.15 -18.92
N LEU A 17 -2.68 12.20 -18.87
CA LEU A 17 -2.41 10.84 -18.39
C LEU A 17 -1.39 10.10 -19.27
N PHE A 18 -1.43 10.31 -20.58
CA PHE A 18 -0.41 9.76 -21.48
C PHE A 18 0.99 10.28 -21.10
N CYS A 19 1.16 11.59 -20.97
CA CYS A 19 2.44 12.19 -20.59
C CYS A 19 2.91 11.75 -19.19
N ASP A 20 2.01 11.65 -18.20
CA ASP A 20 2.34 11.11 -16.88
C ASP A 20 2.85 9.67 -16.96
N SER A 21 2.19 8.83 -17.78
CA SER A 21 2.63 7.46 -18.03
C SER A 21 4.02 7.41 -18.65
N VAL A 22 4.31 8.27 -19.62
CA VAL A 22 5.64 8.38 -20.23
C VAL A 22 6.69 8.74 -19.16
N VAL A 23 6.43 9.75 -18.32
CA VAL A 23 7.34 10.10 -17.20
C VAL A 23 7.53 8.91 -16.26
N LYS A 24 6.45 8.24 -15.89
CA LYS A 24 6.48 7.11 -14.96
C LYS A 24 7.34 5.96 -15.49
N HIS A 25 7.20 5.61 -16.76
CA HIS A 25 7.84 4.43 -17.34
C HIS A 25 9.26 4.68 -17.87
N PHE A 26 9.56 5.87 -18.42
CA PHE A 26 10.83 6.14 -19.10
C PHE A 26 11.76 7.10 -18.36
N PHE A 27 11.24 7.88 -17.41
CA PHE A 27 12.01 8.92 -16.73
C PHE A 27 12.24 8.65 -15.24
N GLY A 28 12.22 7.37 -14.85
CA GLY A 28 12.49 6.92 -13.48
C GLY A 28 13.93 7.17 -12.98
N TRP A 29 14.84 7.61 -13.83
CA TRP A 29 16.21 8.01 -13.47
C TRP A 29 16.33 9.49 -13.09
N LEU A 30 15.28 10.30 -13.33
CA LEU A 30 15.29 11.72 -12.95
C LEU A 30 15.35 11.86 -11.42
N PRO A 31 16.03 12.90 -10.91
CA PRO A 31 16.01 13.25 -9.50
C PRO A 31 14.57 13.45 -8.99
N ASP A 32 14.30 13.03 -7.75
CA ASP A 32 12.95 12.99 -7.17
C ASP A 32 12.15 14.28 -7.37
N LYS A 33 12.79 15.44 -7.12
CA LYS A 33 12.15 16.75 -7.26
C LYS A 33 11.68 17.03 -8.70
N LEU A 34 12.50 16.71 -9.71
CA LEU A 34 12.17 16.92 -11.11
C LEU A 34 11.10 15.91 -11.57
N TYR A 35 11.29 14.64 -11.24
CA TYR A 35 10.32 13.57 -11.51
C TYR A 35 8.93 13.92 -10.97
N LEU A 36 8.84 14.28 -9.69
CA LEU A 36 7.58 14.65 -9.05
C LEU A 36 7.00 15.95 -9.61
N SER A 37 7.82 16.91 -10.04
CA SER A 37 7.32 18.14 -10.67
C SER A 37 6.60 17.87 -11.98
N LEU A 38 7.18 17.01 -12.84
CA LEU A 38 6.58 16.60 -14.11
C LEU A 38 5.27 15.85 -13.88
N ARG A 39 5.28 14.84 -13.01
CA ARG A 39 4.07 14.08 -12.68
C ARG A 39 2.99 14.97 -12.06
N TYR A 40 3.36 15.89 -11.16
CA TYR A 40 2.42 16.84 -10.58
C TYR A 40 1.79 17.76 -11.64
N ARG A 41 2.58 18.24 -12.61
CA ARG A 41 2.08 19.08 -13.72
C ARG A 41 1.05 18.34 -14.58
N PHE A 42 1.27 17.06 -14.84
CA PHE A 42 0.34 16.26 -15.65
C PHE A 42 -0.92 15.86 -14.88
N ASN A 43 -0.80 15.49 -13.60
CA ASN A 43 -1.95 15.07 -12.80
C ASN A 43 -2.80 16.26 -12.27
N MET A 44 -2.18 17.38 -11.93
CA MET A 44 -2.84 18.52 -11.28
C MET A 44 -3.04 19.74 -12.20
N GLY A 45 -2.54 19.69 -13.44
CA GLY A 45 -2.66 20.78 -14.41
C GLY A 45 -1.78 22.01 -14.14
N ARG A 46 -1.01 22.03 -13.04
CA ARG A 46 -0.15 23.15 -12.64
C ARG A 46 1.19 22.67 -12.10
N TRP A 47 2.21 23.53 -12.15
CA TRP A 47 3.50 23.23 -11.53
C TRP A 47 3.43 23.35 -10.01
N ILE A 48 4.15 22.48 -9.32
CA ILE A 48 4.30 22.51 -7.86
C ILE A 48 5.19 23.67 -7.43
N ASN A 49 4.78 24.42 -6.40
CA ASN A 49 5.65 25.38 -5.73
C ASN A 49 6.43 24.73 -4.59
N TRP A 50 7.68 24.31 -4.84
CA TRP A 50 8.53 23.71 -3.82
C TRP A 50 9.01 24.66 -2.72
N LYS A 51 9.04 25.98 -2.98
CA LYS A 51 9.50 26.97 -1.99
C LYS A 51 8.41 27.32 -0.99
N LYS A 52 7.17 27.45 -1.46
CA LYS A 52 6.00 27.82 -0.65
C LYS A 52 4.79 26.99 -1.09
N PRO A 53 4.70 25.70 -0.70
CA PRO A 53 3.55 24.87 -1.01
C PRO A 53 2.30 25.48 -0.37
N ARG A 54 1.22 25.64 -1.14
CA ARG A 54 -0.03 26.28 -0.67
C ARG A 54 -1.16 25.29 -0.48
N THR A 55 -1.17 24.24 -1.28
CA THR A 55 -2.22 23.22 -1.25
C THR A 55 -1.77 21.97 -0.52
N PHE A 56 -2.74 21.20 -0.02
CA PHE A 56 -2.48 19.92 0.63
C PHE A 56 -1.63 19.00 -0.25
N THR A 57 -1.98 18.88 -1.54
CA THR A 57 -1.26 18.00 -2.47
C THR A 57 0.18 18.47 -2.72
N GLU A 58 0.45 19.78 -2.80
CA GLU A 58 1.83 20.29 -2.86
C GLU A 58 2.60 19.98 -1.58
N LYS A 59 1.96 20.10 -0.41
CA LYS A 59 2.59 19.78 0.88
C LYS A 59 2.95 18.30 0.96
N ILE A 60 2.09 17.40 0.49
CA ILE A 60 2.39 15.95 0.43
C ILE A 60 3.62 15.69 -0.45
N GLN A 61 3.70 16.27 -1.65
CA GLN A 61 4.89 16.11 -2.51
C GLN A 61 6.14 16.72 -1.87
N TRP A 62 6.01 17.88 -1.22
CA TRP A 62 7.10 18.50 -0.45
C TRP A 62 7.64 17.55 0.62
N LEU A 63 6.76 16.88 1.38
CA LEU A 63 7.17 15.93 2.42
C LEU A 63 7.96 14.73 1.85
N LYS A 64 7.59 14.22 0.67
CA LYS A 64 8.33 13.12 0.00
C LYS A 64 9.81 13.46 -0.26
N VAL A 65 10.12 14.74 -0.48
CA VAL A 65 11.48 15.21 -0.79
C VAL A 65 12.23 15.63 0.48
N TYR A 66 11.59 16.36 1.39
CA TYR A 66 12.30 17.06 2.47
C TYR A 66 12.07 16.48 3.88
N ASN A 67 11.10 15.58 4.07
CA ASN A 67 10.81 15.00 5.38
C ASN A 67 11.06 13.49 5.36
N ARG A 68 12.35 13.12 5.35
CA ARG A 68 12.80 11.74 5.29
C ARG A 68 13.33 11.34 6.64
N ARG A 69 12.70 10.35 7.28
CA ARG A 69 13.09 9.89 8.59
C ARG A 69 13.01 8.37 8.67
N PRO A 70 14.06 7.67 9.15
CA PRO A 70 14.12 6.20 9.12
C PRO A 70 12.92 5.51 9.78
N GLU A 71 12.31 6.12 10.80
CA GLU A 71 11.14 5.58 11.48
C GLU A 71 9.94 5.37 10.53
N TYR A 72 9.85 6.14 9.44
CA TYR A 72 8.75 5.98 8.50
C TYR A 72 8.81 4.65 7.73
N THR A 73 10.01 4.13 7.48
CA THR A 73 10.18 2.81 6.87
C THR A 73 9.64 1.70 7.77
N ILE A 74 9.89 1.82 9.08
CA ILE A 74 9.31 0.91 10.08
C ILE A 74 7.79 1.00 10.07
N MET A 75 7.23 2.20 9.96
CA MET A 75 5.77 2.42 9.99
C MET A 75 5.03 1.88 8.76
N VAL A 76 5.68 1.78 7.59
CA VAL A 76 5.05 1.24 6.37
C VAL A 76 5.31 -0.25 6.14
N ASP A 77 6.30 -0.83 6.82
CA ASP A 77 6.56 -2.27 6.82
C ASP A 77 5.49 -2.97 7.68
N LYS A 78 4.61 -3.76 7.05
CA LYS A 78 3.50 -4.44 7.75
C LYS A 78 3.96 -5.42 8.84
N TYR A 79 5.20 -5.89 8.79
CA TYR A 79 5.76 -6.73 9.84
C TYR A 79 6.37 -5.87 10.95
N ALA A 80 7.29 -4.95 10.61
CA ALA A 80 8.01 -4.16 11.60
C ALA A 80 7.11 -3.19 12.37
N VAL A 81 6.04 -2.68 11.72
CA VAL A 81 5.08 -1.76 12.35
C VAL A 81 4.37 -2.37 13.55
N LYS A 82 4.19 -3.70 13.58
CA LYS A 82 3.52 -4.42 14.68
C LYS A 82 4.22 -4.17 16.00
N LYS A 83 5.52 -4.43 16.05
CA LYS A 83 6.34 -4.15 17.24
C LYS A 83 6.35 -2.66 17.57
N TYR A 84 6.50 -1.81 16.55
CA TYR A 84 6.50 -0.35 16.74
C TYR A 84 5.22 0.16 17.44
N VAL A 85 4.05 -0.39 17.08
CA VAL A 85 2.76 -0.04 17.67
C VAL A 85 2.59 -0.72 19.03
N ALA A 86 2.96 -2.00 19.17
CA ALA A 86 2.92 -2.75 20.43
C ALA A 86 3.66 -2.01 21.55
N ASP A 87 4.87 -1.55 21.27
CA ASP A 87 5.73 -0.84 22.25
C ASP A 87 5.11 0.50 22.71
N ARG A 88 4.08 1.03 22.01
CA ARG A 88 3.45 2.32 22.32
C ARG A 88 2.08 2.20 22.95
N ILE A 89 1.23 1.29 22.47
CA ILE A 89 -0.15 1.16 22.91
C ILE A 89 -0.49 -0.24 23.44
N GLY A 90 0.43 -1.19 23.34
CA GLY A 90 0.31 -2.55 23.88
C GLY A 90 -0.02 -3.60 22.83
N GLU A 91 0.48 -4.81 23.06
CA GLU A 91 0.35 -6.00 22.18
C GLU A 91 -1.10 -6.38 21.90
N LYS A 92 -2.02 -6.10 22.84
CA LYS A 92 -3.45 -6.41 22.70
C LYS A 92 -4.14 -5.76 21.49
N TYR A 93 -3.54 -4.73 20.89
CA TYR A 93 -4.04 -4.06 19.69
C TYR A 93 -3.39 -4.58 18.40
N ILE A 94 -2.47 -5.54 18.48
CA ILE A 94 -1.77 -6.11 17.34
C ILE A 94 -2.46 -7.39 16.91
N ILE A 95 -2.76 -7.48 15.61
CA ILE A 95 -3.27 -8.72 15.01
C ILE A 95 -2.14 -9.77 15.07
N PRO A 96 -2.40 -10.99 15.56
CA PRO A 96 -1.39 -12.05 15.61
C PRO A 96 -0.79 -12.35 14.22
N THR A 97 0.54 -12.41 14.16
CA THR A 97 1.27 -12.93 13.00
C THR A 97 1.40 -14.44 13.14
N LEU A 98 0.93 -15.17 12.13
CA LEU A 98 0.90 -16.63 12.09
C LEU A 98 2.16 -17.22 11.44
N GLY A 99 2.82 -16.46 10.57
CA GLY A 99 4.05 -16.88 9.90
C GLY A 99 4.70 -15.74 9.13
N VAL A 100 5.98 -15.90 8.83
CA VAL A 100 6.81 -14.93 8.09
C VAL A 100 7.75 -15.70 7.17
N TRP A 101 7.81 -15.31 5.91
CA TRP A 101 8.62 -15.97 4.88
C TRP A 101 9.30 -14.94 3.98
N GLU A 102 10.45 -15.30 3.41
CA GLU A 102 11.18 -14.42 2.48
C GLU A 102 10.69 -14.63 1.02
N SER A 103 10.16 -15.80 0.66
CA SER A 103 9.50 -16.04 -0.63
C SER A 103 8.08 -16.62 -0.49
N PRO A 104 7.18 -16.43 -1.48
CA PRO A 104 5.87 -17.07 -1.48
C PRO A 104 5.93 -18.60 -1.56
N GLU A 105 6.99 -19.16 -2.12
CA GLU A 105 7.20 -20.60 -2.23
C GLU A 105 7.52 -21.26 -0.89
N ASP A 106 8.09 -20.51 0.07
CA ASP A 106 8.46 -21.01 1.39
C ASP A 106 7.27 -21.13 2.36
N ILE A 107 6.07 -20.73 1.94
CA ILE A 107 4.89 -20.72 2.81
C ILE A 107 4.57 -22.13 3.28
N ASP A 108 4.63 -22.34 4.60
CA ASP A 108 4.18 -23.58 5.23
C ASP A 108 2.66 -23.55 5.39
N TRP A 109 1.95 -24.02 4.37
CA TRP A 109 0.49 -24.09 4.35
C TRP A 109 -0.09 -24.95 5.47
N ASN A 110 0.64 -25.97 5.95
CA ASN A 110 0.14 -26.87 7.01
C ASN A 110 0.14 -26.18 8.38
N SER A 111 1.05 -25.23 8.61
CA SER A 111 1.10 -24.43 9.84
C SER A 111 -0.06 -23.45 10.00
N LEU A 112 -0.70 -23.07 8.89
CA LEU A 112 -1.76 -22.05 8.89
C LEU A 112 -3.09 -22.63 9.41
N PRO A 113 -3.97 -21.82 10.01
CA PRO A 113 -5.34 -22.21 10.33
C PRO A 113 -6.22 -22.29 9.05
N ASP A 114 -7.48 -22.69 9.19
CA ASP A 114 -8.45 -22.74 8.07
C ASP A 114 -8.76 -21.37 7.44
N GLN A 115 -8.48 -20.28 8.18
CA GLN A 115 -8.72 -18.91 7.74
C GLN A 115 -7.53 -18.00 8.06
N PHE A 116 -6.98 -17.34 7.05
CA PHE A 116 -5.83 -16.46 7.21
C PHE A 116 -5.78 -15.39 6.11
N VAL A 117 -4.96 -14.37 6.32
CA VAL A 117 -4.65 -13.36 5.31
C VAL A 117 -3.14 -13.31 5.09
N LEU A 118 -2.71 -13.55 3.85
CA LEU A 118 -1.32 -13.35 3.43
C LEU A 118 -1.12 -11.93 2.95
N LYS A 119 -0.02 -11.30 3.34
CA LYS A 119 0.31 -9.94 2.93
C LYS A 119 1.80 -9.81 2.63
N THR A 120 2.16 -9.09 1.57
CA THR A 120 3.53 -8.61 1.40
C THR A 120 3.80 -7.43 2.34
N THR A 121 5.00 -7.36 2.92
CA THR A 121 5.37 -6.32 3.90
C THR A 121 5.51 -4.94 3.27
N HIS A 122 6.02 -4.87 2.04
CA HIS A 122 6.30 -3.62 1.29
C HIS A 122 5.17 -3.16 0.37
N GLY A 123 4.18 -4.03 0.10
CA GLY A 123 3.15 -3.79 -0.91
C GLY A 123 2.00 -2.87 -0.45
N GLY A 124 1.24 -2.37 -1.43
CA GLY A 124 -0.04 -1.69 -1.17
C GLY A 124 -1.21 -2.67 -1.01
N GLY A 125 -2.44 -2.15 -0.88
CA GLY A 125 -3.64 -2.99 -0.81
C GLY A 125 -4.03 -3.66 -2.14
N SER A 126 -3.39 -3.30 -3.26
CA SER A 126 -3.66 -3.86 -4.59
C SER A 126 -2.59 -4.89 -4.96
N GLY A 127 -2.94 -6.17 -4.94
CA GLY A 127 -2.07 -7.28 -5.35
C GLY A 127 -1.27 -7.93 -4.21
N GLY A 128 -0.89 -7.17 -3.18
CA GLY A 128 -0.11 -7.69 -2.05
C GLY A 128 -0.91 -8.30 -0.90
N VAL A 129 -2.20 -8.63 -1.09
CA VAL A 129 -3.08 -9.20 -0.07
C VAL A 129 -3.86 -10.37 -0.68
N VAL A 130 -3.78 -11.54 -0.05
CA VAL A 130 -4.53 -12.75 -0.42
C VAL A 130 -5.30 -13.23 0.80
N VAL A 131 -6.60 -13.49 0.64
CA VAL A 131 -7.49 -13.87 1.74
C VAL A 131 -7.92 -15.32 1.56
N CYS A 132 -7.64 -16.15 2.57
CA CYS A 132 -8.17 -17.50 2.69
C CYS A 132 -9.32 -17.49 3.71
N LYS A 133 -10.54 -17.78 3.24
CA LYS A 133 -11.74 -17.94 4.09
C LYS A 133 -12.06 -19.40 4.40
N ASP A 134 -11.50 -20.31 3.61
CA ASP A 134 -11.65 -21.75 3.73
C ASP A 134 -10.48 -22.37 2.96
N LYS A 135 -9.71 -23.24 3.65
CA LYS A 135 -8.54 -23.91 3.09
C LYS A 135 -8.88 -24.95 2.03
N GLU A 136 -10.07 -25.57 2.09
CA GLU A 136 -10.44 -26.63 1.14
C GLU A 136 -10.64 -26.07 -0.27
N THR A 137 -11.15 -24.84 -0.37
CA THR A 137 -11.39 -24.15 -1.63
C THR A 137 -10.27 -23.18 -2.03
N PHE A 138 -9.25 -23.02 -1.18
CA PHE A 138 -8.17 -22.06 -1.41
C PHE A 138 -7.12 -22.59 -2.39
N ASN A 139 -6.85 -21.82 -3.45
CA ASN A 139 -5.83 -22.16 -4.43
C ASN A 139 -4.46 -21.56 -4.06
N ASN A 140 -3.58 -22.40 -3.50
CA ASN A 140 -2.21 -22.02 -3.16
C ASN A 140 -1.41 -21.52 -4.37
N GLY A 141 -1.63 -22.10 -5.56
CA GLY A 141 -0.91 -21.70 -6.78
C GLY A 141 -1.25 -20.28 -7.23
N ASP A 142 -2.54 -19.93 -7.20
CA ASP A 142 -2.99 -18.56 -7.51
C ASP A 142 -2.48 -17.55 -6.47
N ALA A 143 -2.48 -17.95 -5.19
CA ALA A 143 -1.94 -17.13 -4.10
C ALA A 143 -0.44 -16.84 -4.30
N ILE A 144 0.35 -17.86 -4.63
CA ILE A 144 1.79 -17.73 -4.92
C ILE A 144 1.99 -16.80 -6.13
N ALA A 145 1.28 -17.02 -7.23
CA ALA A 145 1.39 -16.19 -8.43
C ALA A 145 1.07 -14.72 -8.15
N GLN A 146 0.01 -14.44 -7.37
CA GLN A 146 -0.37 -13.09 -6.98
C GLN A 146 0.70 -12.45 -6.07
N LEU A 147 1.18 -13.18 -5.07
CA LEU A 147 2.21 -12.68 -4.15
C LEU A 147 3.53 -12.40 -4.86
N ASN A 148 3.95 -13.26 -5.79
CA ASN A 148 5.13 -13.04 -6.64
C ASN A 148 5.01 -11.75 -7.44
N GLY A 149 3.85 -11.49 -8.05
CA GLY A 149 3.59 -10.21 -8.72
C GLY A 149 3.75 -9.01 -7.77
N SER A 150 3.27 -9.12 -6.53
CA SER A 150 3.45 -8.06 -5.53
C SER A 150 4.90 -7.94 -5.04
N MET A 151 5.65 -9.04 -4.94
CA MET A 151 7.06 -9.04 -4.55
C MET A 151 7.93 -8.29 -5.56
N GLU A 152 7.56 -8.23 -6.84
CA GLU A 152 8.25 -7.42 -7.85
C GLU A 152 7.95 -5.91 -7.75
N GLU A 153 6.86 -5.53 -7.08
CA GLU A 153 6.46 -4.13 -6.98
C GLU A 153 7.47 -3.28 -6.20
N ASN A 154 7.52 -2.00 -6.57
CA ASN A 154 8.34 -1.00 -5.92
C ASN A 154 7.57 0.33 -5.83
N ILE A 155 6.91 0.56 -4.70
CA ILE A 155 6.12 1.78 -4.42
C ILE A 155 7.01 3.02 -4.51
N TYR A 156 8.23 2.97 -3.98
CA TYR A 156 9.16 4.09 -4.04
C TYR A 156 9.49 4.48 -5.48
N ARG A 157 9.79 3.51 -6.37
CA ARG A 157 10.09 3.78 -7.78
C ARG A 157 8.93 4.49 -8.48
N ASN A 158 7.70 4.09 -8.17
CA ASN A 158 6.50 4.64 -8.80
C ASN A 158 6.09 6.01 -8.25
N PHE A 159 6.12 6.19 -6.92
CA PHE A 159 5.49 7.32 -6.25
C PHE A 159 6.46 8.24 -5.52
N ARG A 160 7.76 7.90 -5.51
CA ARG A 160 8.81 8.52 -4.69
C ARG A 160 8.43 8.64 -3.22
N GLU A 161 7.65 7.68 -2.73
CA GLU A 161 7.31 7.58 -1.33
C GLU A 161 8.50 6.98 -0.61
N TRP A 162 9.39 7.86 -0.16
CA TRP A 162 10.63 7.52 0.51
C TRP A 162 10.48 6.50 1.65
N PRO A 163 9.40 6.50 2.47
CA PRO A 163 9.21 5.48 3.51
C PRO A 163 9.31 4.04 2.98
N TYR A 164 8.82 3.77 1.76
CA TYR A 164 8.82 2.42 1.18
C TYR A 164 10.15 2.02 0.53
N LYS A 165 11.15 2.91 0.48
CA LYS A 165 12.37 2.72 -0.31
C LYS A 165 13.16 1.48 0.13
N ASP A 166 13.32 1.32 1.43
CA ASP A 166 14.22 0.35 2.04
C ASP A 166 13.47 -0.68 2.91
N VAL A 167 12.16 -0.88 2.65
CA VAL A 167 11.37 -1.91 3.33
C VAL A 167 11.85 -3.29 2.89
N GLN A 168 12.17 -4.16 3.85
CA GLN A 168 12.53 -5.54 3.55
C GLN A 168 11.28 -6.29 3.04
N LYS A 169 11.40 -6.89 1.86
CA LYS A 169 10.32 -7.64 1.22
C LYS A 169 10.20 -9.01 1.87
N ARG A 170 9.05 -9.28 2.46
CA ARG A 170 8.66 -10.55 3.07
C ARG A 170 7.18 -10.79 2.85
N ILE A 171 6.73 -12.00 3.15
CA ILE A 171 5.34 -12.40 3.24
C ILE A 171 5.02 -12.65 4.70
N ILE A 172 3.92 -12.10 5.19
CA ILE A 172 3.37 -12.41 6.50
C ILE A 172 2.01 -13.07 6.36
N ALA A 173 1.71 -14.03 7.23
CA ALA A 173 0.35 -14.49 7.49
C ALA A 173 -0.19 -13.81 8.75
N GLU A 174 -1.43 -13.35 8.69
CA GLU A 174 -2.15 -12.81 9.84
C GLU A 174 -3.45 -13.56 10.06
N LYS A 175 -3.91 -13.56 11.32
CA LYS A 175 -5.25 -14.06 11.66
C LYS A 175 -6.31 -13.34 10.82
N PHE A 176 -7.22 -14.09 10.22
CA PHE A 176 -8.40 -13.54 9.57
C PHE A 176 -9.32 -12.90 10.63
N MET A 177 -9.74 -11.66 10.39
CA MET A 177 -10.49 -10.87 11.38
C MET A 177 -11.93 -10.66 10.89
N THR A 178 -12.88 -11.06 11.73
CA THR A 178 -14.32 -10.76 11.64
C THR A 178 -14.79 -10.14 12.95
N PRO A 179 -15.86 -9.34 12.96
CA PRO A 179 -16.48 -8.90 14.20
C PRO A 179 -16.96 -10.09 15.02
N HIS A 180 -16.80 -10.01 16.34
CA HIS A 180 -17.15 -11.09 17.27
C HIS A 180 -18.62 -11.52 17.21
N ASP A 181 -19.53 -10.60 16.86
CA ASP A 181 -20.97 -10.80 16.73
C ASP A 181 -21.41 -11.22 15.31
N LYS A 182 -20.45 -11.38 14.39
CA LYS A 182 -20.66 -11.66 12.96
C LYS A 182 -19.67 -12.70 12.44
N SER A 183 -19.26 -13.66 13.27
CA SER A 183 -18.33 -14.73 12.88
C SER A 183 -18.76 -15.49 11.64
N ASP A 184 -20.07 -15.61 11.44
CA ASP A 184 -20.68 -16.40 10.36
C ASP A 184 -21.05 -15.53 9.15
N ASP A 185 -20.87 -14.21 9.23
CA ASP A 185 -21.15 -13.25 8.16
C ASP A 185 -19.85 -12.66 7.61
N PHE A 186 -19.27 -13.38 6.65
CA PHE A 186 -18.06 -12.98 5.94
C PHE A 186 -18.26 -11.81 4.96
N SER A 187 -19.46 -11.23 4.89
CA SER A 187 -19.73 -10.01 4.13
C SER A 187 -19.54 -8.73 4.95
N PHE A 188 -19.42 -8.86 6.28
CA PHE A 188 -19.28 -7.72 7.17
C PHE A 188 -17.88 -7.09 7.07
N ASP A 189 -17.85 -5.78 6.84
CA ASP A 189 -16.62 -4.99 6.70
C ASP A 189 -16.11 -4.48 8.05
N LEU A 190 -14.78 -4.42 8.23
CA LEU A 190 -14.21 -3.86 9.45
C LEU A 190 -14.42 -2.34 9.47
N THR A 191 -14.74 -1.79 10.65
CA THR A 191 -14.83 -0.33 10.79
C THR A 191 -13.45 0.28 10.68
N ASP A 192 -13.28 1.16 9.68
CA ASP A 192 -12.05 1.88 9.41
C ASP A 192 -12.08 3.28 10.04
N TYR A 193 -11.05 3.61 10.81
CA TYR A 193 -10.84 4.96 11.36
C TYR A 193 -9.68 5.64 10.63
N LYS A 194 -9.93 6.80 10.02
CA LYS A 194 -8.90 7.61 9.35
C LYS A 194 -8.72 8.94 10.07
N PHE A 195 -7.58 9.09 10.72
CA PHE A 195 -7.18 10.31 11.40
C PHE A 195 -6.35 11.21 10.50
N PHE A 196 -6.72 12.48 10.40
CA PHE A 196 -5.98 13.50 9.68
C PHE A 196 -5.19 14.35 10.67
N CYS A 197 -3.88 14.15 10.71
CA CYS A 197 -2.97 14.80 11.65
C CYS A 197 -2.25 15.99 11.01
N PHE A 198 -2.31 17.15 11.65
CA PHE A 198 -1.64 18.37 11.24
C PHE A 198 -0.65 18.77 12.32
N ASN A 199 0.65 18.78 11.98
CA ASN A 199 1.74 19.06 12.92
C ASN A 199 1.68 18.20 14.19
N GLY A 200 1.36 16.91 14.03
CA GLY A 200 1.25 15.95 15.14
C GLY A 200 -0.08 15.94 15.88
N VAL A 201 -1.01 16.86 15.57
CA VAL A 201 -2.32 16.93 16.23
C VAL A 201 -3.41 16.35 15.32
N PRO A 202 -4.18 15.33 15.74
CA PRO A 202 -5.35 14.86 14.99
C PRO A 202 -6.42 15.95 14.97
N LYS A 203 -6.88 16.34 13.78
CA LYS A 203 -7.91 17.39 13.61
C LYS A 203 -9.23 16.86 13.08
N TYR A 204 -9.18 15.80 12.26
CA TYR A 204 -10.37 15.16 11.72
C TYR A 204 -10.27 13.65 11.90
N CYS A 205 -11.41 13.01 12.13
CA CYS A 205 -11.55 11.57 12.12
C CYS A 205 -12.69 11.23 11.15
N GLN A 206 -12.39 10.41 10.15
CA GLN A 206 -13.39 9.82 9.27
C GLN A 206 -13.61 8.38 9.71
N VAL A 207 -14.86 8.03 9.98
CA VAL A 207 -15.29 6.65 10.25
C VAL A 207 -15.90 6.09 8.98
N ILE A 208 -15.40 4.95 8.52
CA ILE A 208 -15.86 4.29 7.30
C ILE A 208 -16.36 2.90 7.69
N ARG A 209 -17.60 2.61 7.32
CA ARG A 209 -18.24 1.31 7.45
C ARG A 209 -18.77 0.89 6.08
N ASP A 210 -18.96 -0.41 5.91
CA ASP A 210 -19.63 -0.98 4.75
C ASP A 210 -19.02 -0.52 3.41
N ARG A 211 -17.68 -0.40 3.33
CA ARG A 211 -16.99 0.15 2.14
C ARG A 211 -17.30 -0.67 0.88
N HIS A 212 -17.61 -1.95 1.08
CA HIS A 212 -17.84 -2.92 0.02
C HIS A 212 -19.32 -3.32 -0.13
N SER A 213 -20.25 -2.75 0.65
CA SER A 213 -21.69 -2.92 0.38
C SER A 213 -22.10 -2.08 -0.83
N LYS A 214 -22.90 -2.68 -1.72
CA LYS A 214 -23.50 -1.97 -2.86
C LYS A 214 -24.61 -1.02 -2.41
#